data_AF-U2TD05-F1
#
_entry.id   AF-U2TD05-F1
#
_cell.length_a   1.000
_cell.length_b   1.000
_cell.length_c   1.000
_cell.angle_alpha   90.00
_cell.angle_beta   90.00
_cell.angle_gamma   90.00
#
_symmetry.space_group_name_H-M   'P 1'
#
loop_
_entity.id
_entity.type
_entity.pdbx_description
1 polymer ?
#
loop_
_entity_poly.entity_id
_entity_poly.type
_entity_poly.pdbx_seq_one_letter_code
_entity_poly.pdbx_strand_id
1 'polypeptide(L)'
;MDKIEDMRKRVRGGEPMASIARTVGISEPTARKYARMEDLSPEPPKRREPASEVLAPYEATIDAWLGDDCRNWRKQRHTATRVYVRLREEEGYPGSYSTVQRYVRRRREETARERDRRDAAGCLLLDWLPGECQVDFGEADFRVRGVTTRGKYLTAAFPHPDVGPAQVFWGETSECVCQGPGNVFEFAGGVPRR
;
A
#
# COMPACT_ATOMS: atom_id res chain seq x y z
N MET A 1 -30.65 13.16 13.33
CA MET A 1 -31.12 11.78 13.11
C MET A 1 -30.84 11.42 11.68
N ASP A 2 -30.10 10.34 11.44
CA ASP A 2 -29.92 9.81 10.09
C ASP A 2 -31.30 9.39 9.54
N LYS A 3 -31.65 9.90 8.35
CA LYS A 3 -32.94 9.62 7.69
C LYS A 3 -33.11 8.12 7.44
N ILE A 4 -32.02 7.40 7.22
CA ILE A 4 -32.03 5.95 6.98
C ILE A 4 -32.32 5.19 8.28
N GLU A 5 -31.76 5.65 9.40
CA GLU A 5 -31.97 5.04 10.71
C GLU A 5 -33.40 5.23 11.22
N ASP A 6 -33.96 6.45 11.09
CA ASP A 6 -35.36 6.74 11.43
C ASP A 6 -36.34 5.90 10.60
N MET A 7 -36.08 5.77 9.28
CA MET A 7 -36.85 4.90 8.40
C MET A 7 -36.86 3.45 8.88
N ARG A 8 -35.70 2.85 9.15
CA ARG A 8 -35.60 1.45 9.59
C ARG A 8 -36.25 1.20 10.95
N LYS A 9 -36.26 2.19 11.85
CA LYS A 9 -36.98 2.11 13.12
C LYS A 9 -38.49 1.98 12.89
N ARG A 10 -39.05 2.79 11.99
CA ARG A 10 -40.48 2.77 11.63
C ARG A 10 -40.89 1.50 10.87
N VAL A 11 -40.02 1.02 9.98
CA VAL A 11 -40.21 -0.28 9.29
C VAL A 11 -40.29 -1.42 10.32
N ARG A 12 -39.39 -1.47 11.31
CA ARG A 12 -39.44 -2.45 12.40
C ARG A 12 -40.69 -2.32 13.27
N GLY A 13 -41.24 -1.12 13.38
CA GLY A 13 -42.52 -0.84 14.05
C GLY A 13 -43.77 -1.23 13.25
N GLY A 14 -43.62 -1.76 12.03
CA GLY A 14 -44.74 -2.21 11.20
C GLY A 14 -45.49 -1.10 10.45
N GLU A 15 -44.94 0.11 10.38
CA GLU A 15 -45.57 1.21 9.63
C GLU A 15 -45.59 0.92 8.11
N PRO A 16 -46.66 1.32 7.39
CA PRO A 16 -46.73 1.15 5.95
C PRO A 16 -45.70 2.04 5.24
N MET A 17 -45.03 1.49 4.21
CA MET A 17 -43.91 2.14 3.50
C MET A 17 -44.25 3.53 2.94
N ALA A 18 -45.49 3.72 2.47
CA ALA A 18 -45.97 5.02 1.98
C ALA A 18 -46.07 6.09 3.09
N SER A 19 -46.38 5.68 4.33
CA SER A 19 -46.38 6.58 5.49
C SER A 19 -44.95 6.96 5.87
N ILE A 20 -44.05 5.98 5.94
CA ILE A 20 -42.63 6.19 6.25
C ILE A 20 -41.99 7.13 5.23
N ALA A 21 -42.24 6.92 3.93
CA ALA A 21 -41.73 7.76 2.85
C ALA A 21 -42.16 9.24 3.01
N ARG A 22 -43.43 9.48 3.35
CA ARG A 22 -43.97 10.82 3.58
C ARG A 22 -43.38 11.48 4.83
N THR A 23 -43.22 10.73 5.92
CA THR A 23 -42.71 11.29 7.18
C THR A 23 -41.20 11.57 7.13
N VAL A 24 -40.43 10.71 6.48
CA VAL A 24 -38.97 10.87 6.32
C VAL A 24 -38.61 11.82 5.17
N GLY A 25 -39.56 12.09 4.26
CA GLY A 25 -39.38 13.01 3.12
C GLY A 25 -38.51 12.41 2.01
N ILE A 26 -38.72 11.14 1.67
CA ILE A 26 -38.00 10.42 0.60
C ILE A 26 -38.99 9.71 -0.34
N SER A 27 -38.54 9.33 -1.54
CA SER A 27 -39.38 8.57 -2.46
C SER A 27 -39.64 7.15 -1.93
N GLU A 28 -40.83 6.60 -2.19
CA GLU A 28 -41.19 5.23 -1.79
C GLU A 28 -40.21 4.16 -2.33
N PRO A 29 -39.71 4.25 -3.59
CA PRO A 29 -38.64 3.36 -4.07
C PRO A 29 -37.35 3.44 -3.24
N THR A 30 -36.96 4.64 -2.82
CA THR A 30 -35.78 4.86 -1.97
C THR A 30 -35.99 4.25 -0.57
N ALA A 31 -37.17 4.44 0.02
CA ALA A 31 -37.54 3.83 1.30
C ALA A 31 -37.47 2.29 1.22
N ARG A 32 -38.06 1.70 0.18
CA ARG A 32 -38.05 0.25 -0.06
C ARG A 32 -36.64 -0.29 -0.30
N LYS A 33 -35.77 0.45 -0.99
CA LYS A 33 -34.37 0.09 -1.22
C LYS A 33 -33.61 -0.02 0.11
N TYR A 34 -33.64 1.02 0.93
CA TYR A 34 -32.88 1.05 2.19
C TYR A 34 -33.49 0.18 3.30
N ALA A 35 -34.80 -0.09 3.26
CA ALA A 35 -35.44 -1.05 4.15
C ALA A 35 -35.00 -2.51 3.88
N ARG A 36 -34.64 -2.84 2.65
CA ARG A 36 -34.20 -4.19 2.22
C ARG A 36 -32.69 -4.39 2.16
N MET A 37 -31.95 -3.30 2.05
CA MET A 37 -30.49 -3.31 2.13
C MET A 37 -30.11 -3.82 3.52
N GLU A 38 -29.15 -4.74 3.67
CA GLU A 38 -28.69 -5.24 4.97
C GLU A 38 -27.47 -4.44 5.44
N ASP A 39 -26.50 -4.24 4.55
CA ASP A 39 -25.28 -3.45 4.75
C ASP A 39 -25.42 -2.00 4.25
N LEU A 40 -25.18 -1.04 5.13
CA LEU A 40 -25.22 0.42 4.86
C LEU A 40 -23.83 1.04 4.83
N SER A 41 -22.77 0.22 4.84
CA SER A 41 -21.40 0.72 4.76
C SER A 41 -21.24 1.58 3.52
N PRO A 42 -20.64 2.78 3.64
CA PRO A 42 -20.47 3.67 2.50
C PRO A 42 -19.58 2.99 1.46
N GLU A 43 -20.18 2.53 0.35
CA GLU A 43 -19.39 2.10 -0.81
C GLU A 43 -18.75 3.33 -1.45
N PRO A 44 -17.42 3.33 -1.66
CA PRO A 44 -16.78 4.40 -2.40
C PRO A 44 -17.42 4.49 -3.81
N PRO A 45 -17.66 5.71 -4.33
CA PRO A 45 -18.32 5.88 -5.61
C PRO A 45 -17.55 5.17 -6.71
N LYS A 46 -18.21 4.20 -7.38
CA LYS A 46 -17.64 3.48 -8.52
C LYS A 46 -17.50 4.44 -9.69
N ARG A 47 -16.34 5.08 -9.82
CA ARG A 47 -16.01 5.93 -10.96
C ARG A 47 -15.91 5.03 -12.19
N ARG A 48 -16.92 5.09 -13.07
CA ARG A 48 -16.83 4.50 -14.41
C ARG A 48 -15.82 5.30 -15.22
N GLU A 49 -14.56 4.89 -15.21
CA GLU A 49 -13.58 5.43 -16.14
C GLU A 49 -13.69 4.67 -17.47
N PRO A 50 -13.71 5.37 -18.61
CA PRO A 50 -13.66 4.68 -19.90
C PRO A 50 -12.33 3.93 -19.96
N ALA A 51 -12.40 2.61 -20.09
CA ALA A 51 -11.25 1.82 -20.49
C ALA A 51 -10.79 2.37 -21.85
N SER A 52 -9.52 2.73 -21.97
CA SER A 52 -9.01 3.17 -23.26
C SER A 52 -8.94 1.94 -24.16
N GLU A 53 -9.73 1.92 -25.24
CA GLU A 53 -9.71 0.83 -26.23
C GLU A 53 -8.29 0.56 -26.77
N VAL A 54 -7.46 1.62 -26.85
CA VAL A 54 -6.07 1.54 -27.29
C VAL A 54 -5.16 0.87 -26.25
N LEU A 55 -5.45 1.04 -24.95
CA LEU A 55 -4.66 0.42 -23.89
C LEU A 55 -5.11 -1.01 -23.57
N ALA A 56 -6.39 -1.33 -23.81
CA ALA A 56 -7.01 -2.61 -23.45
C ALA A 56 -6.17 -3.86 -23.83
N PRO A 57 -5.55 -3.95 -25.03
CA PRO A 57 -4.72 -5.10 -25.39
C PRO A 57 -3.45 -5.26 -24.55
N TYR A 58 -2.96 -4.18 -23.96
CA TYR A 58 -1.70 -4.11 -23.22
C TYR A 58 -1.87 -4.16 -21.70
N GLU A 59 -3.11 -4.11 -21.21
CA GLU A 59 -3.42 -4.09 -19.78
C GLU A 59 -2.84 -5.32 -19.05
N ALA A 60 -2.98 -6.51 -19.63
CA ALA A 60 -2.44 -7.75 -19.05
C ALA A 60 -0.91 -7.72 -18.92
N THR A 61 -0.21 -7.16 -19.92
CA THR A 61 1.25 -7.01 -19.91
C THR A 61 1.70 -6.03 -18.83
N ILE A 62 1.00 -4.90 -18.69
CA ILE A 62 1.27 -3.91 -17.64
C ILE A 62 1.05 -4.54 -16.26
N ASP A 63 -0.04 -5.29 -16.09
CA ASP A 63 -0.34 -5.99 -14.84
C ASP A 63 0.71 -7.03 -14.48
N ALA A 64 1.23 -7.79 -15.45
CA ALA A 64 2.32 -8.73 -15.24
C ALA A 64 3.59 -8.01 -14.74
N TRP A 65 4.00 -6.92 -15.40
CA TRP A 65 5.17 -6.14 -14.97
C TRP A 65 5.01 -5.52 -13.59
N LEU A 66 3.81 -4.99 -13.27
CA LEU A 66 3.51 -4.44 -11.94
C LEU A 66 3.40 -5.55 -10.87
N GLY A 67 3.00 -6.76 -11.25
CA GLY A 67 3.02 -7.95 -10.41
C GLY A 67 4.44 -8.38 -10.05
N ASP A 68 5.33 -8.44 -11.04
CA ASP A 68 6.75 -8.75 -10.83
C ASP A 68 7.45 -7.68 -9.99
N ASP A 69 7.10 -6.41 -10.19
CA ASP A 69 7.58 -5.30 -9.36
C ASP A 69 7.29 -5.49 -7.87
N CYS A 70 6.21 -6.19 -7.50
CA CYS A 70 5.90 -6.44 -6.10
C CYS A 70 6.97 -7.29 -5.40
N ARG A 71 7.72 -8.10 -6.16
CA ARG A 71 8.84 -8.92 -5.68
C ARG A 71 10.17 -8.17 -5.67
N ASN A 72 10.21 -6.99 -6.30
CA ASN A 72 11.38 -6.14 -6.37
C ASN A 72 11.36 -5.03 -5.30
N TRP A 73 12.56 -4.53 -4.98
CA TRP A 73 12.77 -3.40 -4.08
C TRP A 73 12.01 -2.17 -4.55
N ARG A 74 11.46 -1.38 -3.62
CA ARG A 74 10.63 -0.20 -3.92
C ARG A 74 11.28 0.74 -4.96
N LYS A 75 12.60 0.92 -4.90
CA LYS A 75 13.36 1.78 -5.82
C LYS A 75 13.58 1.18 -7.21
N GLN A 76 13.47 -0.14 -7.36
CA GLN A 76 13.63 -0.86 -8.63
C GLN A 76 12.30 -1.12 -9.35
N ARG A 77 11.17 -0.83 -8.71
CA ARG A 77 9.85 -0.96 -9.33
C ARG A 77 9.72 0.01 -10.49
N HIS A 78 9.09 -0.43 -11.57
CA HIS A 78 8.86 0.37 -12.75
C HIS A 78 8.03 1.61 -12.40
N THR A 79 8.56 2.78 -12.76
CA THR A 79 7.75 4.01 -12.79
C THR A 79 6.77 3.94 -13.97
N ALA A 80 5.70 4.75 -13.94
CA ALA A 80 4.79 4.85 -15.09
C ALA A 80 5.54 5.20 -16.39
N THR A 81 6.60 6.01 -16.29
CA THR A 81 7.49 6.33 -17.40
C THR A 81 8.21 5.09 -17.93
N ARG A 82 8.77 4.26 -17.05
CA ARG A 82 9.45 3.03 -17.46
C ARG A 82 8.48 2.03 -18.10
N VAL A 83 7.28 1.89 -17.53
CA VAL A 83 6.21 1.06 -18.13
C VAL A 83 5.88 1.56 -19.55
N TYR A 84 5.67 2.86 -19.74
CA TYR A 84 5.35 3.43 -21.05
C TYR A 84 6.46 3.21 -22.08
N VAL A 85 7.73 3.44 -21.70
CA VAL A 85 8.88 3.22 -22.60
C VAL A 85 8.96 1.75 -23.01
N ARG A 86 8.85 0.81 -22.06
CA ARG A 86 8.82 -0.63 -22.37
C ARG A 86 7.64 -1.01 -23.24
N LEU A 87 6.44 -0.48 -22.98
CA LEU A 87 5.25 -0.72 -23.81
C LEU A 87 5.45 -0.25 -25.26
N ARG A 88 6.18 0.85 -25.46
CA ARG A 88 6.52 1.38 -26.78
C ARG A 88 7.56 0.53 -27.49
N GLU A 89 8.63 0.14 -26.79
CA GLU A 89 9.79 -0.54 -27.35
C GLU A 89 9.56 -2.03 -27.55
N GLU A 90 8.92 -2.71 -26.59
CA GLU A 90 8.71 -4.16 -26.59
C GLU A 90 7.39 -4.56 -27.28
N GLU A 91 6.33 -3.77 -27.08
CA GLU A 91 4.96 -4.13 -27.49
C GLU A 91 4.39 -3.24 -28.60
N GLY A 92 5.11 -2.20 -29.03
CA GLY A 92 4.69 -1.32 -30.12
C GLY A 92 3.49 -0.42 -29.81
N TYR A 93 3.27 -0.06 -28.54
CA TYR A 93 2.09 0.69 -28.10
C TYR A 93 1.87 2.02 -28.87
N PRO A 94 0.72 2.26 -29.51
CA PRO A 94 0.50 3.49 -30.29
C PRO A 94 -0.06 4.67 -29.46
N GLY A 95 -0.43 4.45 -28.20
CA GLY A 95 -1.11 5.47 -27.38
C GLY A 95 -0.18 6.41 -26.61
N SER A 96 -0.79 7.29 -25.81
CA SER A 96 -0.10 8.32 -25.04
C SER A 96 0.40 7.84 -23.67
N TYR A 97 1.47 8.48 -23.19
CA TYR A 97 1.96 8.32 -21.83
C TYR A 97 0.89 8.57 -20.76
N SER A 98 0.03 9.57 -20.95
CA SER A 98 -1.01 9.93 -19.98
C SER A 98 -2.00 8.79 -19.71
N THR A 99 -2.32 8.00 -20.73
CA THR A 99 -3.21 6.84 -20.63
C THR A 99 -2.57 5.73 -19.80
N VAL A 100 -1.29 5.42 -20.07
CA VAL A 100 -0.51 4.46 -19.26
C VAL A 100 -0.35 4.95 -17.83
N GLN A 101 -0.02 6.22 -17.61
CA GLN A 101 0.14 6.79 -16.26
C GLN A 101 -1.14 6.67 -15.43
N ARG A 102 -2.31 6.99 -16.03
CA ARG A 102 -3.60 6.87 -15.36
C ARG A 102 -3.89 5.41 -15.00
N TYR A 103 -3.65 4.48 -15.92
CA TYR A 103 -3.83 3.06 -15.69
C TYR A 103 -2.94 2.53 -14.57
N VAL A 104 -1.63 2.80 -14.62
CA VAL A 104 -0.65 2.38 -13.60
C VAL A 104 -1.02 2.94 -12.22
N ARG A 105 -1.43 4.21 -12.15
CA ARG A 105 -1.88 4.82 -10.89
C ARG A 105 -3.11 4.10 -10.34
N ARG A 106 -4.14 3.89 -11.17
CA ARG A 106 -5.36 3.17 -10.78
C ARG A 106 -5.03 1.79 -10.23
N ARG A 107 -4.20 1.03 -10.97
CA ARG A 107 -3.84 -0.34 -10.59
C ARG A 107 -3.10 -0.39 -9.25
N ARG A 108 -2.18 0.55 -9.02
CA ARG A 108 -1.48 0.69 -7.73
C ARG A 108 -2.42 1.03 -6.58
N GLU A 109 -3.40 1.91 -6.79
CA GLU A 109 -4.43 2.23 -5.78
C GLU A 109 -5.32 1.01 -5.48
N GLU A 110 -5.71 0.24 -6.49
CA GLU A 110 -6.48 -1.01 -6.30
C GLU A 110 -5.69 -2.04 -5.50
N THR A 111 -4.43 -2.30 -5.87
CA THR A 111 -3.54 -3.21 -5.12
C THR A 111 -3.28 -2.72 -3.70
N ALA A 112 -3.16 -1.40 -3.48
CA ALA A 112 -3.03 -0.84 -2.14
C ALA A 112 -4.28 -1.06 -1.30
N ARG A 113 -5.49 -0.85 -1.85
CA ARG A 113 -6.75 -1.14 -1.14
C ARG A 113 -6.97 -2.62 -0.88
N GLU A 114 -6.47 -3.50 -1.74
CA GLU A 114 -6.46 -4.95 -1.50
C GLU A 114 -5.49 -5.33 -0.38
N ARG A 115 -4.30 -4.73 -0.36
CA ARG A 115 -3.32 -4.90 0.72
C ARG A 115 -3.81 -4.33 2.03
N ASP A 116 -4.31 -3.10 2.08
CA ASP A 116 -4.86 -2.49 3.30
C ASP A 116 -6.04 -3.29 3.83
N ARG A 117 -6.90 -3.86 2.98
CA ARG A 117 -7.95 -4.79 3.43
C ARG A 117 -7.41 -6.10 4.01
N ARG A 118 -6.25 -6.57 3.51
CA ARG A 118 -5.55 -7.74 4.04
C ARG A 118 -4.78 -7.43 5.34
N ASP A 119 -4.21 -6.23 5.42
CA ASP A 119 -3.33 -5.74 6.48
C ASP A 119 -4.10 -4.96 7.57
N ALA A 120 -5.41 -4.73 7.40
CA ALA A 120 -6.32 -4.18 8.41
C ALA A 120 -6.41 -5.05 9.69
N ALA A 121 -5.64 -6.14 9.77
CA ALA A 121 -5.25 -6.80 11.00
C ALA A 121 -4.14 -6.01 11.75
N GLY A 122 -4.43 -4.76 12.13
CA GLY A 122 -3.77 -4.02 13.22
C GLY A 122 -2.28 -3.68 13.07
N CYS A 123 -1.97 -2.39 12.92
CA CYS A 123 -0.63 -1.87 13.24
C CYS A 123 -0.63 -1.38 14.70
N LEU A 124 0.23 -1.96 15.54
CA LEU A 124 0.52 -1.44 16.89
C LEU A 124 1.44 -0.23 16.76
N LEU A 125 1.11 0.86 17.47
CA LEU A 125 2.08 1.94 17.71
C LEU A 125 3.13 1.43 18.69
N LEU A 126 4.38 1.40 18.25
CA LEU A 126 5.53 1.08 19.10
C LEU A 126 5.98 2.35 19.82
N ASP A 127 5.96 2.33 21.14
CA ASP A 127 6.56 3.36 22.00
C ASP A 127 7.99 2.91 22.36
N TRP A 128 8.95 3.82 22.26
CA TRP A 128 10.38 3.51 22.42
C TRP A 128 11.00 4.43 23.46
N LEU A 129 11.61 3.83 24.49
CA LEU A 129 12.26 4.61 25.53
C LEU A 129 13.64 5.09 25.07
N PRO A 130 14.09 6.29 25.49
CA PRO A 130 15.46 6.72 25.27
C PRO A 130 16.46 5.73 25.85
N GLY A 131 17.54 5.48 25.10
CA GLY A 131 18.60 4.57 25.53
C GLY A 131 18.36 3.10 25.17
N GLU A 132 17.41 2.82 24.28
CA GLU A 132 17.23 1.55 23.58
C GLU A 132 17.74 1.68 22.13
N CYS A 133 18.21 0.58 21.54
CA CYS A 133 18.45 0.50 20.10
C CYS A 133 17.96 -0.85 19.57
N GLN A 134 17.49 -0.85 18.31
CA GLN A 134 17.19 -2.08 17.61
C GLN A 134 18.24 -2.31 16.53
N VAL A 135 18.78 -3.53 16.45
CA VAL A 135 19.69 -3.95 15.38
C VAL A 135 19.02 -5.05 14.59
N ASP A 136 19.07 -4.93 13.26
CA ASP A 136 18.52 -5.93 12.34
C ASP A 136 19.40 -6.06 11.10
N PHE A 137 19.18 -7.12 10.32
CA PHE A 137 19.77 -7.27 9.00
C PHE A 137 18.74 -6.96 7.91
N GLY A 138 19.18 -6.17 6.94
CA GLY A 138 18.47 -5.98 5.69
C GLY A 138 19.26 -6.55 4.52
N GLU A 139 18.57 -6.79 3.42
CA GLU A 139 19.21 -7.05 2.14
C GLU A 139 19.15 -5.79 1.29
N ALA A 140 20.14 -5.54 0.44
CA ALA A 140 20.02 -4.53 -0.60
C ALA A 140 20.85 -4.95 -1.81
N ASP A 141 20.44 -4.51 -2.99
CA ASP A 141 21.23 -4.72 -4.19
C ASP A 141 22.27 -3.61 -4.31
N PHE A 142 23.55 -4.01 -4.35
CA PHE A 142 24.70 -3.12 -4.48
C PHE A 142 25.37 -3.34 -5.83
N ARG A 143 25.88 -2.27 -6.44
CA ARG A 143 26.65 -2.36 -7.68
C ARG A 143 28.13 -2.52 -7.36
N VAL A 144 28.59 -3.75 -7.27
CA VAL A 144 29.97 -4.11 -6.92
C VAL A 144 30.75 -4.42 -8.19
N ARG A 145 31.79 -3.64 -8.48
CA ARG A 145 32.63 -3.83 -9.68
C ARG A 145 31.82 -3.92 -10.99
N GLY A 146 30.72 -3.16 -11.06
CA GLY A 146 29.84 -3.12 -12.24
C GLY A 146 28.74 -4.20 -12.29
N VAL A 147 28.79 -5.20 -11.40
CA VAL A 147 27.76 -6.25 -11.29
C VAL A 147 26.78 -5.90 -10.17
N THR A 148 25.49 -6.07 -10.42
CA THR A 148 24.47 -5.96 -9.36
C THR A 148 24.52 -7.22 -8.51
N THR A 149 24.91 -7.07 -7.25
CA THR A 149 25.04 -8.16 -6.29
C THR A 149 24.15 -7.85 -5.09
N ARG A 150 23.32 -8.81 -4.70
CA ARG A 150 22.57 -8.71 -3.46
C ARG A 150 23.53 -8.89 -2.29
N GLY A 151 23.68 -7.85 -1.49
CA GLY A 151 24.44 -7.85 -0.25
C GLY A 151 23.50 -7.79 0.94
N LYS A 152 24.08 -8.05 2.11
CA LYS A 152 23.40 -7.88 3.38
C LYS A 152 23.93 -6.61 4.04
N TYR A 153 23.18 -6.04 4.96
CA TYR A 153 23.67 -4.94 5.76
C TYR A 153 23.05 -5.03 7.14
N LEU A 154 23.83 -4.69 8.14
CA LEU A 154 23.33 -4.48 9.47
C LEU A 154 22.86 -3.04 9.56
N THR A 155 21.65 -2.84 10.09
CA THR A 155 21.11 -1.52 10.41
C THR A 155 20.86 -1.46 11.90
N ALA A 156 21.21 -0.34 12.51
CA ALA A 156 20.77 -0.02 13.86
C ALA A 156 19.79 1.15 13.79
N ALA A 157 18.77 1.15 14.64
CA ALA A 157 17.86 2.26 14.82
C ALA A 157 17.96 2.73 16.27
N PHE A 158 18.28 4.01 16.46
CA PHE A 158 18.25 4.71 17.74
C PHE A 158 17.03 5.63 17.74
N PRO A 159 15.89 5.25 18.36
CA PRO A 159 14.68 6.06 18.37
C PRO A 159 14.90 7.46 18.94
N HIS A 160 15.83 7.56 19.90
CA HIS A 160 16.37 8.81 20.41
C HIS A 160 17.89 8.72 20.26
N PRO A 161 18.52 9.40 19.28
CA PRO A 161 18.11 10.67 18.66
C PRO A 161 17.53 10.60 17.23
N ASP A 162 16.84 9.53 16.85
CA ASP A 162 16.36 9.25 15.48
C ASP A 162 17.52 9.11 14.46
N VAL A 163 18.50 8.28 14.83
CA VAL A 163 19.69 8.01 14.00
C VAL A 163 19.71 6.54 13.59
N GLY A 164 19.95 6.28 12.31
CA GLY A 164 19.89 4.95 11.71
C GLY A 164 21.18 4.54 11.01
N PRO A 165 22.29 4.23 11.70
CA PRO A 165 23.53 3.84 11.06
C PRO A 165 23.39 2.45 10.43
N ALA A 166 24.01 2.27 9.26
CA ALA A 166 24.01 1.01 8.55
C ALA A 166 25.40 0.67 8.04
N GLN A 167 25.75 -0.62 8.09
CA GLN A 167 27.01 -1.15 7.61
C GLN A 167 26.78 -2.36 6.73
N VAL A 168 27.37 -2.35 5.54
CA VAL A 168 27.26 -3.47 4.59
C VAL A 168 28.11 -4.64 5.06
N PHE A 169 27.51 -5.81 5.09
CA PHE A 169 28.15 -7.10 5.35
C PHE A 169 27.83 -8.07 4.20
N TRP A 170 28.77 -8.90 3.77
CA TRP A 170 28.50 -9.90 2.74
C TRP A 170 27.88 -11.19 3.31
N GLY A 171 27.35 -11.14 4.54
CA GLY A 171 26.73 -12.26 5.24
C GLY A 171 25.93 -11.84 6.49
N GLU A 172 25.22 -12.81 7.05
CA GLU A 172 24.47 -12.76 8.32
C GLU A 172 25.07 -13.80 9.28
N THR A 173 26.41 -13.77 9.43
CA THR A 173 27.10 -14.74 10.27
C THR A 173 27.25 -14.20 11.69
N SER A 174 27.58 -15.08 12.63
CA SER A 174 27.84 -14.69 14.03
C SER A 174 28.94 -13.63 14.12
N GLU A 175 29.94 -13.67 13.24
CA GLU A 175 30.99 -12.66 13.16
C GLU A 175 30.43 -11.27 12.78
N CYS A 176 29.49 -11.21 11.83
CA CYS A 176 28.82 -9.97 11.45
C CYS A 176 27.95 -9.43 12.60
N VAL A 177 27.29 -10.32 13.35
CA VAL A 177 26.49 -9.96 14.54
C VAL A 177 27.36 -9.45 15.68
N CYS A 178 28.58 -9.96 15.86
CA CYS A 178 29.49 -9.43 16.88
C CYS A 178 30.12 -8.11 16.45
N GLN A 179 30.53 -8.00 15.19
CA GLN A 179 31.25 -6.84 14.68
C GLN A 179 30.33 -5.63 14.43
N GLY A 180 29.15 -5.82 13.85
CA GLY A 180 28.26 -4.73 13.46
C GLY A 180 27.83 -3.84 14.63
N PRO A 181 27.24 -4.38 15.72
CA PRO A 181 26.92 -3.61 16.91
C PRO A 181 28.15 -2.97 17.54
N GLY A 182 29.29 -3.67 17.56
CA GLY A 182 30.56 -3.11 18.06
C GLY A 182 30.94 -1.82 17.33
N ASN A 183 30.94 -1.84 16.00
CA ASN A 183 31.23 -0.66 15.18
C ASN A 183 30.19 0.46 15.38
N VAL A 184 28.90 0.09 15.50
CA VAL A 184 27.82 1.05 15.75
C VAL A 184 27.98 1.74 17.10
N PHE A 185 28.32 1.01 18.16
CA PHE A 185 28.50 1.57 19.50
C PHE A 185 29.79 2.38 19.62
N GLU A 186 30.85 1.96 18.94
CA GLU A 186 32.08 2.76 18.80
C GLU A 186 31.78 4.10 18.11
N PHE A 187 31.04 4.07 16.98
CA PHE A 187 30.59 5.28 16.30
C PHE A 187 29.70 6.17 17.16
N ALA A 188 28.78 5.57 17.93
CA ALA A 188 27.90 6.29 18.85
C ALA A 188 28.64 6.83 20.10
N GLY A 189 29.88 6.40 20.35
CA GLY A 189 30.66 6.77 21.53
C GLY A 189 30.17 6.13 22.83
N GLY A 190 29.37 5.07 22.75
CA GLY A 190 28.79 4.39 23.91
C GLY A 190 27.75 3.33 23.55
N VAL A 191 27.32 2.59 24.57
CA VAL A 191 26.31 1.54 24.45
C VAL A 191 24.99 2.03 25.05
N PRO A 192 23.84 1.75 24.41
CA PRO A 192 22.51 1.92 25.00
C PRO A 192 22.43 1.29 26.40
N ARG A 193 21.66 1.91 27.29
CA ARG A 193 21.57 1.48 28.70
C ARG A 193 20.42 0.51 28.97
N ARG A 194 19.57 0.27 27.96
CA ARG A 194 18.40 -0.60 28.01
C ARG A 194 18.43 -1.56 26.84
#